data_AF-A0A4W4HRL8-F1
#
_entry.id   AF-A0A4W4HRL8-F1
#
_cell.length_a   1.000
_cell.length_b   1.000
_cell.length_c   1.000
_cell.angle_alpha   90.00
_cell.angle_beta   90.00
_cell.angle_gamma   90.00
#
_symmetry.space_group_name_H-M   'P 1'
#
loop_
_entity.id
_entity.type
_entity.pdbx_description
1 polymer ?
#
loop_
_entity_poly.entity_id
_entity_poly.type
_entity_poly.pdbx_seq_one_letter_code
_entity_poly.pdbx_strand_id
1 'polypeptide(L)'
;MEEELEEQPGEDSPHHGMTCLNKHRDPKGINKHLKVSFEEVIAEPASVHSFDRVWLWSHVHFEVSRLWFYRLFSLLLAVPVALGKGLLFALLSYLHIWRAKAQLIMPSVQLLLINMHWMRVAWSSVLDLAVPIRWTKD
;
A
#
# COMPACT_ATOMS: atom_id res chain seq x y z
N MET A 1 47.87 61.82 -5.51
CA MET A 1 46.76 61.78 -6.46
C MET A 1 46.81 60.38 -7.04
N GLU A 2 46.02 59.39 -6.63
CA GLU A 2 44.82 59.24 -5.80
C GLU A 2 44.73 57.71 -5.56
N GLU A 3 44.52 57.25 -4.32
CA GLU A 3 43.27 56.59 -3.84
C GLU A 3 42.92 55.30 -4.61
N GLU A 4 43.00 54.11 -3.98
CA GLU A 4 41.85 53.42 -3.35
C GLU A 4 40.64 53.39 -4.31
N LEU A 5 40.04 52.25 -4.68
CA LEU A 5 39.50 51.21 -3.82
C LEU A 5 38.88 50.16 -4.76
N GLU A 6 39.22 48.88 -4.62
CA GLU A 6 38.36 47.80 -5.11
C GLU A 6 37.31 47.50 -4.01
N GLU A 7 36.02 47.71 -4.30
CA GLU A 7 34.87 47.16 -3.57
C GLU A 7 33.92 46.54 -4.62
N GLN A 8 33.76 45.21 -4.71
CA GLN A 8 32.85 44.29 -3.97
C GLN A 8 31.75 43.75 -4.92
N PRO A 9 30.96 42.72 -4.57
CA PRO A 9 31.35 41.36 -4.26
C PRO A 9 30.51 40.33 -5.05
N GLY A 10 31.00 39.10 -5.15
CA GLY A 10 30.20 37.99 -5.65
C GLY A 10 30.65 36.71 -4.98
N GLU A 11 29.75 36.16 -4.17
CA GLU A 11 29.74 34.78 -3.66
C GLU A 11 30.50 34.56 -2.34
N ASP A 12 29.70 34.71 -1.28
CA ASP A 12 29.92 34.23 0.07
C ASP A 12 30.25 32.73 0.05
N SER A 13 31.50 32.41 0.41
CA SER A 13 31.98 31.05 0.51
C SER A 13 33.05 31.00 1.60
N PRO A 14 33.11 29.92 2.42
CA PRO A 14 33.96 29.83 3.62
C PRO A 14 35.46 29.69 3.32
N HIS A 15 35.91 30.21 2.17
CA HIS A 15 37.31 30.23 1.71
C HIS A 15 38.07 31.50 2.15
N HIS A 16 37.39 32.53 2.68
CA HIS A 16 38.05 33.78 3.08
C HIS A 16 38.97 33.61 4.29
N GLY A 17 38.65 32.68 5.21
CA GLY A 17 39.51 32.35 6.35
C GLY A 17 40.77 31.53 5.98
N MET A 18 40.67 30.70 4.94
CA MET A 18 41.79 29.85 4.49
C MET A 18 42.79 30.61 3.61
N THR A 19 42.32 31.64 2.91
CA THR A 19 43.16 32.51 2.07
C THR A 19 43.97 33.51 2.89
N CYS A 20 43.44 34.05 3.99
CA CYS A 20 44.18 34.98 4.85
C CYS A 20 45.31 34.31 5.65
N LEU A 21 45.09 33.09 6.17
CA LEU A 21 46.11 32.32 6.88
C LEU A 21 47.27 31.90 5.97
N ASN A 22 46.98 31.54 4.71
CA ASN A 22 48.01 31.21 3.73
C ASN A 22 48.85 32.43 3.33
N LYS A 23 48.24 33.62 3.24
CA LYS A 23 48.94 34.87 2.89
C LYS A 23 49.97 35.28 3.94
N HIS A 24 49.74 34.94 5.21
CA HIS A 24 50.69 35.18 6.29
C HIS A 24 51.82 34.14 6.34
N ARG A 25 51.53 32.87 6.02
CA ARG A 25 52.52 31.77 6.05
C ARG A 25 53.43 31.69 4.83
N ASP A 26 53.00 32.15 3.65
CA ASP A 26 53.86 32.26 2.45
C ASP A 26 53.62 33.58 1.72
N PRO A 27 54.15 34.71 2.25
CA PRO A 27 53.92 36.05 1.68
C PRO A 27 54.56 36.24 0.30
N LYS A 28 55.51 35.38 -0.08
CA LYS A 28 56.20 35.44 -1.38
C LYS A 28 55.73 34.37 -2.37
N GLY A 29 54.80 33.50 -1.97
CA GLY A 29 54.23 32.46 -2.82
C GLY A 29 55.28 31.53 -3.44
N ILE A 30 56.37 31.26 -2.72
CA ILE A 30 57.54 30.51 -3.24
C ILE A 30 57.27 29.01 -3.19
N ASN A 31 56.42 28.56 -2.26
CA ASN A 31 56.14 27.16 -2.00
C ASN A 31 54.87 26.67 -2.72
N LYS A 32 54.68 27.05 -3.99
CA LYS A 32 53.56 26.55 -4.81
C LYS A 32 53.58 25.02 -4.95
N HIS A 33 54.76 24.42 -4.94
CA HIS A 33 54.99 22.98 -5.06
C HIS A 33 54.69 22.19 -3.77
N LEU A 34 54.57 22.86 -2.61
CA LEU A 34 54.19 22.26 -1.33
C LEU A 34 52.70 22.47 -1.01
N LYS A 35 51.94 23.01 -1.96
CA LYS A 35 50.50 23.19 -1.85
C LYS A 35 49.80 21.86 -2.16
N VAL A 36 50.19 20.84 -1.42
CA VAL A 36 49.55 19.53 -1.41
C VAL A 36 48.27 19.73 -0.62
N SER A 37 47.13 19.66 -1.31
CA SER A 37 45.83 19.66 -0.64
C SER A 37 45.79 18.52 0.37
N PHE A 38 45.17 18.71 1.53
CA PHE A 38 45.09 17.66 2.55
C PHE A 38 44.41 16.39 2.01
N GLU A 39 43.58 16.48 0.98
CA GLU A 39 43.05 15.35 0.21
C GLU A 39 44.15 14.46 -0.42
N GLU A 40 45.28 15.03 -0.84
CA GLU A 40 46.41 14.31 -1.43
C GLU A 40 47.34 13.73 -0.33
N VAL A 41 47.44 14.37 0.85
CA VAL A 41 48.19 13.87 2.01
C VAL A 41 47.48 12.69 2.71
N ILE A 42 46.14 12.72 2.76
CA ILE A 42 45.35 11.64 3.37
C ILE A 42 45.18 10.44 2.42
N ALA A 43 45.57 10.57 1.16
CA ALA A 43 45.53 9.50 0.16
C ALA A 43 44.20 8.73 0.18
N GLU A 44 43.06 9.41 0.35
CA GLU A 44 41.76 8.75 0.23
C GLU A 44 41.55 8.40 -1.25
N PRO A 45 41.64 7.11 -1.64
CA PRO A 45 41.33 6.75 -3.00
C PRO A 45 39.84 7.02 -3.24
N ALA A 46 39.47 7.42 -4.46
CA ALA A 46 38.06 7.51 -4.91
C ALA A 46 37.25 6.20 -4.67
N SER A 47 37.93 5.12 -4.29
CA SER A 47 37.40 3.83 -3.85
C SER A 47 36.60 3.90 -2.53
N VAL A 48 36.93 4.77 -1.57
CA VAL A 48 36.18 4.83 -0.29
C VAL A 48 34.81 5.48 -0.45
N HIS A 49 34.62 6.27 -1.52
CA HIS A 49 33.31 6.78 -1.92
C HIS A 49 32.33 5.66 -2.35
N SER A 50 32.81 4.44 -2.63
CA SER A 50 31.94 3.29 -2.89
C SER A 50 31.19 2.82 -1.65
N PHE A 51 31.78 2.95 -0.45
CA PHE A 51 31.11 2.54 0.79
C PHE A 51 29.94 3.45 1.15
N ASP A 52 30.07 4.76 0.95
CA ASP A 52 28.95 5.69 1.07
C ASP A 52 27.85 5.37 0.05
N ARG A 53 28.23 5.05 -1.19
CA ARG A 53 27.25 4.65 -2.20
C ARG A 53 26.58 3.32 -1.86
N VAL A 54 27.29 2.35 -1.30
CA VAL A 54 26.74 1.06 -0.85
C VAL A 54 25.82 1.27 0.35
N TRP A 55 26.18 2.15 1.28
CA TRP A 55 25.35 2.51 2.43
C TRP A 55 24.07 3.24 1.98
N LEU A 56 24.18 4.18 1.04
CA LEU A 56 23.03 4.85 0.44
C LEU A 56 22.19 3.90 -0.41
N TRP A 57 22.81 3.04 -1.22
CA TRP A 57 22.11 2.04 -2.02
C TRP A 57 21.38 1.01 -1.16
N SER A 58 21.97 0.58 -0.05
CA SER A 58 21.31 -0.34 0.87
C SER A 58 20.15 0.32 1.59
N HIS A 59 20.29 1.60 1.98
CA HIS A 59 19.18 2.39 2.53
C HIS A 59 18.02 2.53 1.53
N VAL A 60 18.32 2.92 0.29
CA VAL A 60 17.32 3.05 -0.78
C VAL A 60 16.72 1.68 -1.14
N HIS A 61 17.54 0.65 -1.26
CA HIS A 61 17.08 -0.70 -1.59
C HIS A 61 16.18 -1.25 -0.49
N PHE A 62 16.47 -0.98 0.78
CA PHE A 62 15.63 -1.38 1.91
C PHE A 62 14.24 -0.72 1.85
N GLU A 63 14.17 0.58 1.56
CA GLU A 63 12.89 1.28 1.44
C GLU A 63 12.07 0.82 0.22
N VAL A 64 12.72 0.64 -0.93
CA VAL A 64 12.10 0.13 -2.16
C VAL A 64 11.62 -1.31 -1.95
N SER A 65 12.45 -2.15 -1.34
CA SER A 65 12.11 -3.55 -1.02
C SER A 65 10.91 -3.60 -0.10
N ARG A 66 10.85 -2.76 0.93
CA ARG A 66 9.70 -2.68 1.83
C ARG A 66 8.41 -2.40 1.05
N LEU A 67 8.43 -1.42 0.15
CA LEU A 67 7.25 -1.07 -0.66
C LEU A 67 6.87 -2.17 -1.67
N TRP A 68 7.87 -2.78 -2.29
CA TRP A 68 7.70 -3.90 -3.21
C TRP A 68 7.20 -5.15 -2.50
N PHE A 69 7.71 -5.49 -1.32
CA PHE A 69 7.24 -6.61 -0.53
C PHE A 69 5.80 -6.39 -0.10
N TYR A 70 5.40 -5.19 0.34
CA TYR A 70 3.98 -4.93 0.65
C TYR A 70 3.07 -5.12 -0.56
N ARG A 71 3.44 -4.58 -1.73
CA ARG A 71 2.65 -4.74 -2.97
C ARG A 71 2.68 -6.17 -3.48
N LEU A 72 3.85 -6.78 -3.55
CA LEU A 72 4.08 -8.12 -4.10
C LEU A 72 3.49 -9.18 -3.19
N PHE A 73 3.72 -9.16 -1.88
CA PHE A 73 3.04 -10.11 -0.98
C PHE A 73 1.53 -9.89 -1.02
N SER A 74 1.05 -8.64 -1.01
CA SER A 74 -0.40 -8.41 -1.12
C SER A 74 -0.97 -8.97 -2.42
N LEU A 75 -0.28 -8.86 -3.55
CA LEU A 75 -0.71 -9.43 -4.84
C LEU A 75 -0.56 -10.96 -4.86
N LEU A 76 0.56 -11.47 -4.36
CA LEU A 76 0.91 -12.88 -4.30
C LEU A 76 0.03 -13.65 -3.30
N LEU A 77 -0.50 -13.00 -2.28
CA LEU A 77 -1.53 -13.54 -1.38
C LEU A 77 -2.92 -13.36 -2.01
N ALA A 78 -3.17 -12.24 -2.71
CA ALA A 78 -4.44 -12.02 -3.40
C ALA A 78 -4.70 -13.04 -4.52
N VAL A 79 -3.69 -13.44 -5.30
CA VAL A 79 -3.81 -14.44 -6.37
C VAL A 79 -4.30 -15.81 -5.86
N PRO A 80 -3.65 -16.50 -4.90
CA PRO A 80 -4.10 -17.77 -4.37
C PRO A 80 -5.39 -17.64 -3.58
N VAL A 81 -5.64 -16.50 -2.90
CA VAL A 81 -6.94 -16.26 -2.24
C VAL A 81 -8.06 -16.10 -3.28
N ALA A 82 -7.83 -15.38 -4.37
CA ALA A 82 -8.79 -15.20 -5.46
C ALA A 82 -9.03 -16.50 -6.21
N LEU A 83 -7.98 -17.28 -6.51
CA LEU A 83 -8.09 -18.61 -7.09
C LEU A 83 -8.83 -19.56 -6.15
N GLY A 84 -8.50 -19.55 -4.86
CA GLY A 84 -9.17 -20.34 -3.84
C GLY A 84 -10.66 -19.99 -3.73
N LYS A 85 -11.00 -18.70 -3.63
CA LYS A 85 -12.39 -18.23 -3.60
C LYS A 85 -13.14 -18.51 -4.90
N GLY A 86 -12.49 -18.35 -6.05
CA GLY A 86 -13.05 -18.65 -7.37
C GLY A 86 -13.33 -20.14 -7.56
N LEU A 87 -12.39 -21.01 -7.17
CA LEU A 87 -12.57 -22.46 -7.20
C LEU A 87 -13.65 -22.90 -6.22
N LEU A 88 -13.64 -22.36 -5.00
CA LEU A 88 -14.68 -22.62 -4.00
C LEU A 88 -16.04 -22.22 -4.54
N PHE A 89 -16.15 -21.04 -5.15
CA PHE A 89 -17.38 -20.53 -5.76
C PHE A 89 -17.83 -21.34 -6.98
N ALA A 90 -16.90 -21.81 -7.81
CA ALA A 90 -17.20 -22.68 -8.95
C ALA A 90 -17.76 -24.04 -8.50
N LEU A 91 -17.13 -24.67 -7.50
CA LEU A 91 -17.62 -25.90 -6.88
C LEU A 91 -18.98 -25.67 -6.19
N LEU A 92 -19.11 -24.56 -5.48
CA LEU A 92 -20.38 -24.18 -4.85
C LEU A 92 -21.47 -24.00 -5.90
N SER A 93 -21.16 -23.37 -7.05
CA SER A 93 -22.12 -23.11 -8.14
C SER A 93 -22.58 -24.40 -8.81
N TYR A 94 -21.66 -25.34 -9.04
CA TYR A 94 -21.99 -26.68 -9.55
C TYR A 94 -22.90 -27.42 -8.57
N LEU A 95 -22.53 -27.42 -7.29
CA LEU A 95 -23.36 -27.99 -6.23
C LEU A 95 -24.66 -27.21 -6.05
N HIS A 96 -24.70 -25.91 -6.29
CA HIS A 96 -25.87 -25.06 -6.10
C HIS A 96 -26.94 -25.38 -7.13
N ILE A 97 -26.59 -25.50 -8.41
CA ILE A 97 -27.57 -25.88 -9.43
C ILE A 97 -28.11 -27.30 -9.17
N TRP A 98 -27.29 -28.23 -8.67
CA TRP A 98 -27.74 -29.59 -8.39
C TRP A 98 -28.48 -29.73 -7.04
N ARG A 99 -27.84 -29.32 -5.95
CA ARG A 99 -28.36 -29.39 -4.58
C ARG A 99 -29.38 -28.31 -4.28
N ALA A 100 -29.23 -27.06 -4.71
CA ALA A 100 -30.28 -26.07 -4.46
C ALA A 100 -31.52 -26.37 -5.31
N LYS A 101 -31.39 -26.92 -6.53
CA LYS A 101 -32.57 -27.34 -7.28
C LYS A 101 -33.30 -28.52 -6.61
N ALA A 102 -32.57 -29.50 -6.07
CA ALA A 102 -33.18 -30.61 -5.32
C ALA A 102 -33.71 -30.20 -3.93
N GLN A 103 -32.94 -29.39 -3.20
CA GLN A 103 -33.17 -29.05 -1.79
C GLN A 103 -33.94 -27.75 -1.60
N LEU A 104 -34.09 -26.87 -2.59
CA LEU A 104 -34.91 -25.66 -2.47
C LEU A 104 -36.30 -25.93 -3.03
N ILE A 105 -36.42 -26.59 -4.18
CA ILE A 105 -37.72 -26.82 -4.84
C ILE A 105 -38.58 -27.80 -4.04
N MET A 106 -37.99 -28.89 -3.53
CA MET A 106 -38.76 -29.91 -2.82
C MET A 106 -39.35 -29.43 -1.48
N PRO A 107 -38.59 -28.79 -0.56
CA PRO A 107 -39.16 -28.28 0.68
C PRO A 107 -39.94 -26.98 0.50
N SER A 108 -39.65 -26.14 -0.51
CA SER A 108 -40.47 -24.95 -0.75
C SER A 108 -41.89 -25.30 -1.22
N VAL A 109 -42.03 -26.33 -2.08
CA VAL A 109 -43.34 -26.83 -2.50
C VAL A 109 -44.07 -27.51 -1.32
N GLN A 110 -43.37 -28.32 -0.53
CA GLN A 110 -43.97 -28.94 0.66
C GLN A 110 -44.41 -27.91 1.70
N LEU A 111 -43.62 -26.87 1.94
CA LEU A 111 -43.94 -25.78 2.86
C LEU A 111 -45.14 -24.96 2.36
N LEU A 112 -45.21 -24.68 1.06
CA LEU A 112 -46.36 -23.99 0.46
C LEU A 112 -47.64 -24.83 0.55
N LEU A 113 -47.56 -26.14 0.30
CA LEU A 113 -48.70 -27.05 0.42
C LEU A 113 -49.18 -27.18 1.87
N ILE A 114 -48.26 -27.28 2.83
CA ILE A 114 -48.61 -27.25 4.25
C ILE A 114 -49.35 -25.94 4.56
N ASN A 115 -48.81 -24.80 4.13
CA ASN A 115 -49.40 -23.49 4.44
C ASN A 115 -50.79 -23.33 3.82
N MET A 116 -50.98 -23.73 2.56
CA MET A 116 -52.29 -23.76 1.89
C MET A 116 -53.28 -24.70 2.57
N HIS A 117 -52.83 -25.85 3.09
CA HIS A 117 -53.70 -26.79 3.79
C HIS A 117 -54.25 -26.18 5.08
N TRP A 118 -53.39 -25.55 5.89
CA TRP A 118 -53.81 -24.85 7.12
C TRP A 118 -54.76 -23.69 6.83
N MET A 119 -54.48 -22.89 5.80
CA MET A 119 -55.36 -21.80 5.38
C MET A 119 -56.74 -22.32 4.95
N ARG A 120 -56.80 -23.43 4.22
CA ARG A 120 -58.07 -24.05 3.81
C ARG A 120 -58.90 -24.51 5.01
N VAL A 121 -58.28 -25.16 5.99
CA VAL A 121 -58.97 -25.65 7.20
C VAL A 121 -59.42 -24.49 8.08
N ALA A 122 -58.59 -23.47 8.24
CA ALA A 122 -58.96 -22.25 8.95
C ALA A 122 -60.14 -21.56 8.26
N TRP A 123 -60.10 -21.42 6.94
CA TRP A 123 -61.19 -20.81 6.16
C TRP A 123 -62.49 -21.62 6.23
N SER A 124 -62.44 -22.95 6.11
CA SER A 124 -63.64 -23.79 6.26
C SER A 124 -64.23 -23.67 7.65
N SER A 125 -63.39 -23.67 8.69
CA SER A 125 -63.84 -23.48 10.07
C SER A 125 -64.51 -22.12 10.29
N VAL A 126 -63.96 -21.06 9.69
CA VAL A 126 -64.56 -19.72 9.73
C VAL A 126 -65.90 -19.69 9.01
N LEU A 127 -66.02 -20.30 7.84
CA LEU A 127 -67.29 -20.38 7.10
C LEU A 127 -68.34 -21.20 7.87
N ASP A 128 -67.95 -22.32 8.46
CA ASP A 128 -68.85 -23.19 9.23
C ASP A 128 -69.38 -22.52 10.50
N LEU A 129 -68.65 -21.56 11.09
CA LEU A 129 -69.16 -20.72 12.17
C LEU A 129 -69.95 -19.51 11.66
N ALA A 130 -69.48 -18.87 10.58
CA ALA A 130 -70.09 -17.65 10.07
C ALA A 130 -71.47 -17.88 9.45
N VAL A 131 -71.68 -19.03 8.79
CA VAL A 131 -72.97 -19.43 8.22
C VAL A 131 -74.05 -19.50 9.30
N PRO A 132 -73.95 -20.34 10.35
CA PRO A 132 -75.00 -20.43 11.37
C PRO A 132 -75.18 -19.12 12.16
N ILE A 133 -74.09 -18.40 12.48
CA ILE A 133 -74.19 -17.11 13.18
C ILE A 133 -74.97 -16.08 12.34
N ARG A 134 -74.77 -16.06 11.01
CA ARG A 134 -75.52 -15.22 10.07
C ARG A 134 -77.02 -15.54 10.11
N TRP A 135 -77.40 -16.82 10.08
CA TRP A 135 -78.81 -17.25 10.08
C TRP A 135 -79.55 -17.00 11.39
N THR A 136 -78.84 -16.81 12.51
CA THR A 136 -79.48 -16.59 13.84
C THR A 136 -79.82 -15.13 14.14
N LYS A 137 -79.40 -14.19 13.28
CA LYS A 137 -79.55 -12.75 13.49
C LYS A 137 -80.62 -12.08 12.63
N ASP A 138 -81.25 -12.81 11.73
CA ASP A 138 -82.41 -12.39 10.92
C ASP A 138 -83.69 -13.06 11.46
#